data_AF-A0A7S3LMA4-F1
#
_entry.id   AF-A0A7S3LMA4-F1
#
_cell.length_a   1.000
_cell.length_b   1.000
_cell.length_c   1.000
_cell.angle_alpha   90.00
_cell.angle_beta   90.00
_cell.angle_gamma   90.00
#
_symmetry.space_group_name_H-M   'P 1'
#
loop_
_entity.id
_entity.type
_entity.pdbx_description
1 polymer ?
#
loop_
_entity_poly.entity_id
_entity_poly.type
_entity_poly.pdbx_seq_one_letter_code
_entity_poly.pdbx_strand_id
1 'polypeptide(L)'
;HVNHDGREFPKVVGGFDRVLLDAPCSGLGVIARDPSVKLQRTDDDIRTTARLQKELLLSAIDSCDHKSKSGGIIVYSTCSISVEENEMVVQYALDNRDIKLLDSGLQFGKNGLTRYQSHRFHPSMKHAKRLYPHVHNMDGFFVVKIKKLGPLRKDDVRI
;
A
#
# COMPACT_ATOMS: atom_id res chain seq x y z
N HIS A 1 16.93 12.53 12.30
CA HIS A 1 16.49 11.13 12.23
C HIS A 1 15.67 10.86 13.47
N VAL A 2 14.44 10.38 13.32
CA VAL A 2 13.57 10.03 14.46
C VAL A 2 13.26 8.54 14.36
N ASN A 3 13.34 7.80 15.47
CA ASN A 3 13.00 6.39 15.54
C ASN A 3 11.70 6.24 16.34
N HIS A 4 10.61 5.93 15.66
CA HIS A 4 9.28 5.74 16.24
C HIS A 4 8.52 4.62 15.51
N ASP A 5 7.50 4.07 16.18
CA ASP A 5 6.53 3.19 15.54
C ASP A 5 5.75 3.96 14.47
N GLY A 6 5.85 3.52 13.22
CA GLY A 6 5.18 4.13 12.09
C GLY A 6 3.65 4.14 12.21
N ARG A 7 3.06 3.29 13.06
CA ARG A 7 1.62 3.26 13.34
C ARG A 7 1.17 4.44 14.18
N GLU A 8 2.05 4.96 15.04
CA GLU A 8 1.74 6.06 15.95
C GLU A 8 2.11 7.43 15.38
N PHE A 9 2.74 7.45 14.21
CA PHE A 9 3.30 8.66 13.62
C PHE A 9 2.31 9.85 13.52
N PRO A 10 1.01 9.67 13.16
CA PRO A 10 0.02 10.74 13.17
C PRO A 10 -0.15 11.47 14.50
N LYS A 11 0.11 10.78 15.62
CA LYS A 11 0.04 11.35 16.97
C LYS A 11 1.30 12.14 17.33
N VAL A 12 2.43 11.83 16.70
CA VAL A 12 3.75 12.42 16.97
C VAL A 12 4.00 13.62 16.06
N VAL A 13 3.81 13.46 14.75
CA VAL A 13 3.92 14.52 13.73
C VAL A 13 2.94 14.23 12.59
N GLY A 14 2.15 15.24 12.22
CA GLY A 14 1.23 15.19 11.09
C GLY A 14 1.31 16.45 10.23
N GLY A 15 0.46 16.52 9.21
CA GLY A 15 0.40 17.69 8.33
C GLY A 15 1.35 17.63 7.13
N PHE A 16 1.83 16.44 6.76
CA PHE A 16 2.72 16.28 5.62
C PHE A 16 1.98 16.54 4.31
N ASP A 17 2.61 17.27 3.39
CA ASP A 17 2.10 17.39 2.03
C ASP A 17 2.14 16.04 1.29
N ARG A 18 3.18 15.24 1.52
CA ARG A 18 3.38 13.97 0.81
C ARG A 18 3.96 12.92 1.75
N VAL A 19 3.52 11.68 1.57
CA VAL A 19 3.99 10.52 2.35
C VAL A 19 4.37 9.40 1.39
N LEU A 20 5.54 8.79 1.60
CA LEU A 20 5.94 7.56 0.96
C LEU A 20 5.93 6.46 2.03
N LEU A 21 5.13 5.43 1.82
CA LEU A 21 5.13 4.21 2.61
C LEU A 21 5.67 3.07 1.74
N ASP A 22 6.95 2.78 1.92
CA ASP A 22 7.54 1.53 1.45
C ASP A 22 7.38 0.50 2.59
N ALA A 23 6.40 -0.38 2.45
CA ALA A 23 5.95 -1.17 3.57
C ALA A 23 6.76 -2.47 3.73
N PRO A 24 7.05 -2.92 4.97
CA PRO A 24 7.67 -4.22 5.18
C PRO A 24 6.78 -5.31 4.57
N CYS A 25 7.36 -6.13 3.70
CA CYS A 25 6.63 -7.11 2.90
C CYS A 25 7.20 -8.52 3.10
N SER A 26 6.42 -9.54 2.76
CA SER A 26 6.85 -10.96 2.82
C SER A 26 8.00 -11.31 1.87
N GLY A 27 8.26 -10.45 0.87
CA GLY A 27 9.35 -10.60 -0.09
C GLY A 27 9.05 -11.58 -1.22
N LEU A 28 7.80 -11.98 -1.43
CA LEU A 28 7.46 -12.95 -2.49
C LEU A 28 7.84 -12.47 -3.92
N GLY A 29 8.08 -11.16 -4.11
CA GLY A 29 8.55 -10.61 -5.37
C GLY A 29 10.00 -10.96 -5.72
N VAL A 30 10.84 -11.31 -4.74
CA VAL A 30 12.26 -11.65 -4.95
C VAL A 30 12.52 -13.16 -5.09
N ILE A 31 11.49 -14.00 -5.09
CA ILE A 31 11.61 -15.48 -5.23
C ILE A 31 12.42 -15.87 -6.48
N ALA A 32 12.31 -15.08 -7.55
CA ALA A 32 13.08 -15.32 -8.78
C ALA A 32 14.60 -15.17 -8.59
N ARG A 33 15.04 -14.34 -7.64
CA ARG A 33 16.45 -14.16 -7.27
C ARG A 33 16.88 -15.06 -6.12
N ASP A 34 16.00 -15.27 -5.14
CA ASP A 34 16.25 -16.13 -3.99
C ASP A 34 15.05 -17.07 -3.73
N PRO A 35 15.13 -18.32 -4.24
CA PRO A 35 14.09 -19.33 -4.03
C PRO A 35 13.86 -19.70 -2.56
N SER A 36 14.82 -19.44 -1.66
CA SER A 36 14.70 -19.77 -0.24
C SER A 36 13.62 -18.95 0.47
N VAL A 37 13.29 -17.76 -0.07
CA VAL A 37 12.20 -16.91 0.43
C VAL A 37 10.85 -17.63 0.37
N LYS A 38 10.64 -18.50 -0.63
CA LYS A 38 9.42 -19.32 -0.74
C LYS A 38 9.33 -20.40 0.35
N LEU A 39 10.47 -20.89 0.84
CA LEU A 39 10.55 -21.91 1.89
C LEU A 39 10.43 -21.32 3.30
N GLN A 40 10.70 -20.02 3.47
CA GLN A 40 10.74 -19.34 4.76
C GLN A 40 9.41 -18.68 5.17
N ARG A 41 8.41 -18.61 4.28
CA ARG A 41 7.19 -17.82 4.51
C ARG A 41 5.94 -18.68 4.43
N THR A 42 5.15 -18.64 5.48
CA THR A 42 3.85 -19.31 5.59
C THR A 42 2.70 -18.36 5.23
N ASP A 43 1.52 -18.91 4.95
CA ASP A 43 0.31 -18.10 4.74
C ASP A 43 -0.03 -17.23 5.96
N ASP A 44 0.31 -17.69 7.17
CA ASP A 44 0.12 -16.93 8.41
C ASP A 44 1.06 -15.73 8.51
N ASP A 45 2.29 -15.85 8.02
CA ASP A 45 3.22 -14.72 7.94
C ASP A 45 2.67 -13.65 7.00
N ILE A 46 2.18 -14.05 5.83
CA ILE A 46 1.60 -13.12 4.84
C ILE A 46 0.39 -12.40 5.45
N ARG A 47 -0.50 -13.12 6.13
CA ARG A 47 -1.66 -12.52 6.81
C ARG A 47 -1.24 -11.52 7.89
N THR A 48 -0.24 -11.86 8.69
CA THR A 48 0.27 -11.02 9.77
C THR A 48 0.91 -9.74 9.21
N THR A 49 1.75 -9.88 8.18
CA THR A 49 2.38 -8.74 7.49
C THR A 49 1.33 -7.86 6.81
N ALA A 50 0.34 -8.44 6.13
CA ALA A 50 -0.76 -7.69 5.52
C ALA A 50 -1.57 -6.89 6.55
N ARG A 51 -1.79 -7.44 7.75
CA ARG A 51 -2.44 -6.71 8.84
C ARG A 51 -1.60 -5.49 9.27
N LEU A 52 -0.30 -5.66 9.46
CA LEU A 52 0.61 -4.56 9.81
C LEU A 52 0.62 -3.48 8.70
N GLN A 53 0.68 -3.90 7.43
CA GLN A 53 0.66 -2.98 6.29
C GLN A 53 -0.63 -2.15 6.23
N LYS A 54 -1.78 -2.72 6.59
CA LYS A 54 -3.05 -1.99 6.72
C LYS A 54 -2.96 -0.90 7.79
N GLU A 55 -2.46 -1.24 8.98
CA GLU A 55 -2.27 -0.28 10.07
C GLU A 55 -1.33 0.86 9.64
N LEU A 56 -0.20 0.52 9.01
CA LEU A 56 0.78 1.49 8.52
C LEU A 56 0.22 2.39 7.42
N LEU A 57 -0.55 1.84 6.47
CA LEU A 57 -1.13 2.62 5.37
C LEU A 57 -2.18 3.61 5.87
N LEU A 58 -3.04 3.19 6.80
CA LEU A 58 -3.98 4.12 7.45
C LEU A 58 -3.22 5.24 8.16
N SER A 59 -2.18 4.89 8.92
CA SER A 59 -1.34 5.85 9.61
C SER A 59 -0.69 6.85 8.64
N ALA A 60 -0.10 6.37 7.54
CA ALA A 60 0.48 7.22 6.49
C ALA A 60 -0.53 8.19 5.87
N ILE A 61 -1.76 7.74 5.62
CA ILE A 61 -2.85 8.58 5.13
C ILE A 61 -3.23 9.63 6.18
N ASP A 62 -3.30 9.24 7.44
CA ASP A 62 -3.74 10.11 8.53
C ASP A 62 -2.71 11.21 8.83
N SER A 63 -1.42 10.91 8.69
CA SER A 63 -0.32 11.88 8.77
C SER A 63 -0.32 12.93 7.65
N CYS A 64 -1.00 12.67 6.52
CA CYS A 64 -0.99 13.56 5.36
C CYS A 64 -2.09 14.65 5.43
N ASP A 65 -1.76 15.89 5.04
CA ASP A 65 -2.73 16.98 4.98
C ASP A 65 -3.51 16.98 3.65
N HIS A 66 -4.82 16.79 3.74
CA HIS A 66 -5.74 16.84 2.59
C HIS A 66 -5.92 18.26 2.02
N LYS A 67 -5.74 19.31 2.83
CA LYS A 67 -5.94 20.72 2.41
C LYS A 67 -4.75 21.29 1.65
N SER A 68 -3.64 20.57 1.60
CA SER A 68 -2.45 21.01 0.88
C SER A 68 -2.72 21.13 -0.62
N LYS A 69 -2.47 22.33 -1.16
CA LYS A 69 -2.63 22.65 -2.59
C LYS A 69 -1.70 21.81 -3.48
N SER A 70 -0.50 21.48 -2.99
CA SER A 70 0.53 20.70 -3.69
C SER A 70 0.69 19.26 -3.13
N GLY A 71 -0.06 18.93 -2.07
CA GLY A 71 0.11 17.74 -1.24
C GLY A 71 -1.14 16.85 -1.16
N GLY A 72 -1.35 16.19 -0.02
CA GLY A 72 -2.35 15.13 0.16
C GLY A 72 -2.00 13.83 -0.57
N ILE A 73 -0.75 13.65 -1.01
CA ILE A 73 -0.34 12.50 -1.84
C ILE A 73 0.36 11.46 -0.98
N ILE A 74 -0.12 10.22 -1.07
CA ILE A 74 0.50 9.06 -0.45
C ILE A 74 0.93 8.11 -1.56
N VAL A 75 2.15 7.60 -1.49
CA VAL A 75 2.58 6.47 -2.34
C VAL A 75 2.76 5.27 -1.43
N TYR A 76 2.06 4.18 -1.76
CA TYR A 76 2.21 2.90 -1.10
C TYR A 76 2.94 1.94 -2.03
N SER A 77 3.97 1.28 -1.53
CA SER A 77 4.70 0.26 -2.27
C SER A 77 5.04 -0.97 -1.44
N THR A 78 5.19 -2.10 -2.15
CA THR A 78 5.70 -3.34 -1.58
C THR A 78 6.60 -4.06 -2.58
N CYS A 79 7.50 -4.88 -2.05
CA CYS A 79 8.32 -5.86 -2.75
C CYS A 79 7.63 -7.23 -2.94
N SER A 80 6.28 -7.27 -2.96
CA SER A 80 5.49 -8.50 -2.99
C SER A 80 4.58 -8.56 -4.21
N ILE A 81 4.30 -9.78 -4.66
CA ILE A 81 3.31 -10.07 -5.72
C ILE A 81 1.98 -10.58 -5.15
N SER A 82 1.89 -10.83 -3.83
CA SER A 82 0.69 -11.30 -3.14
C SER A 82 -0.45 -10.28 -3.27
N VAL A 83 -1.69 -10.75 -3.34
CA VAL A 83 -2.88 -9.89 -3.40
C VAL A 83 -3.27 -9.40 -2.00
N GLU A 84 -2.99 -10.22 -0.99
CA GLU A 84 -3.22 -9.99 0.43
C GLU A 84 -2.43 -8.79 0.94
N GLU A 85 -1.19 -8.63 0.46
CA GLU A 85 -0.31 -7.50 0.78
C GLU A 85 -0.52 -6.29 -0.15
N ASN A 86 -1.21 -6.43 -1.27
CA ASN A 86 -1.34 -5.38 -2.27
C ASN A 86 -2.77 -4.86 -2.36
N GLU A 87 -3.57 -5.37 -3.30
CA GLU A 87 -4.92 -4.88 -3.54
C GLU A 87 -5.82 -4.97 -2.31
N MET A 88 -5.66 -5.98 -1.46
CA MET A 88 -6.45 -6.11 -0.23
C MET A 88 -6.11 -5.04 0.81
N VAL A 89 -4.85 -4.63 0.91
CA VAL A 89 -4.41 -3.53 1.79
C VAL A 89 -4.96 -2.19 1.26
N VAL A 90 -4.84 -1.96 -0.05
CA VAL A 90 -5.33 -0.73 -0.68
C VAL A 90 -6.86 -0.64 -0.64
N GLN A 91 -7.56 -1.76 -0.86
CA GLN A 91 -9.01 -1.83 -0.74
C GLN A 91 -9.45 -1.51 0.69
N TYR A 92 -8.77 -2.08 1.69
CA TYR A 92 -9.05 -1.76 3.09
C TYR A 92 -8.90 -0.26 3.37
N ALA A 93 -7.87 0.40 2.83
CA ALA A 93 -7.72 1.85 2.97
C ALA A 93 -8.84 2.64 2.26
N LEU A 94 -9.29 2.20 1.07
CA LEU A 94 -10.41 2.82 0.36
C LEU A 94 -11.73 2.72 1.13
N ASP A 95 -11.95 1.60 1.81
CA ASP A 95 -13.17 1.38 2.60
C ASP A 95 -13.19 2.26 3.87
N ASN A 96 -12.01 2.49 4.46
CA ASN A 96 -11.85 3.14 5.75
C ASN A 96 -11.41 4.62 5.69
N ARG A 97 -11.07 5.17 4.52
CA ARG A 97 -10.62 6.57 4.41
C ARG A 97 -11.18 7.25 3.17
N ASP A 98 -11.35 8.56 3.25
CA ASP A 98 -11.74 9.37 2.09
C ASP A 98 -10.52 9.64 1.18
N ILE A 99 -10.23 8.66 0.34
CA ILE A 99 -9.08 8.65 -0.56
C ILE A 99 -9.50 8.30 -1.99
N LYS A 100 -8.71 8.72 -2.98
CA LYS A 100 -8.80 8.26 -4.37
C LYS A 100 -7.47 7.71 -4.85
N LEU A 101 -7.53 6.68 -5.69
CA LEU A 101 -6.34 6.19 -6.41
C LEU A 101 -6.13 7.06 -7.65
N LEU A 102 -4.88 7.49 -7.83
CA LEU A 102 -4.45 8.28 -8.97
C LEU A 102 -3.57 7.44 -9.88
N ASP A 103 -3.58 7.77 -11.17
CA ASP A 103 -2.56 7.25 -12.08
C ASP A 103 -1.18 7.64 -11.57
N SER A 104 -0.30 6.64 -11.45
CA SER A 104 1.09 6.84 -11.05
C SER A 104 1.91 7.53 -12.13
N GLY A 105 1.46 7.51 -13.39
CA GLY A 105 2.22 8.00 -14.56
C GLY A 105 3.32 7.04 -15.01
N LEU A 106 3.44 5.88 -14.36
CA LEU A 106 4.38 4.84 -14.76
C LEU A 106 3.91 4.18 -16.06
N GLN A 107 4.76 4.29 -17.09
CA GLN A 107 4.48 3.74 -18.43
C GLN A 107 4.70 2.22 -18.52
N PHE A 108 5.29 1.63 -17.49
CA PHE A 108 5.60 0.21 -17.42
C PHE A 108 4.90 -0.47 -16.24
N GLY A 109 4.87 -1.80 -16.26
CA GLY A 109 4.09 -2.61 -15.32
C GLY A 109 2.67 -2.91 -15.82
N LYS A 110 2.10 -3.99 -15.28
CA LYS A 110 0.70 -4.33 -15.48
C LYS A 110 -0.18 -3.51 -14.53
N ASN A 111 -1.41 -3.25 -14.94
CA ASN A 111 -2.37 -2.57 -14.06
C ASN A 111 -2.71 -3.47 -12.86
N GLY A 112 -3.03 -2.85 -11.73
CA GLY A 112 -3.52 -3.53 -10.54
C GLY A 112 -4.79 -4.31 -10.82
N LEU A 113 -5.02 -5.35 -10.03
CA LEU A 113 -6.14 -6.26 -10.24
C LEU A 113 -7.44 -5.61 -9.76
N THR A 114 -8.46 -5.55 -10.60
CA THR A 114 -9.83 -5.20 -10.16
C THR A 114 -10.61 -6.44 -9.71
N ARG A 115 -10.07 -7.63 -9.98
CA ARG A 115 -10.68 -8.92 -9.69
C ARG A 115 -9.61 -9.96 -9.44
N TYR A 116 -9.76 -10.74 -8.37
CA TYR A 116 -8.90 -11.88 -8.09
C TYR A 116 -9.70 -12.93 -7.31
N GLN A 117 -9.83 -14.14 -7.86
CA GLN A 117 -10.67 -15.19 -7.30
C GLN A 117 -12.10 -14.69 -6.96
N SER A 118 -12.53 -14.83 -5.71
CA SER A 118 -13.80 -14.32 -5.17
C SER A 118 -13.78 -12.82 -4.87
N HIS A 119 -12.59 -12.19 -4.74
CA HIS A 119 -12.47 -10.78 -4.41
C HIS A 119 -12.80 -9.87 -5.61
N ARG A 120 -13.45 -8.75 -5.28
CA ARG A 120 -13.77 -7.65 -6.20
C ARG A 120 -13.20 -6.39 -5.59
N PHE A 121 -12.31 -5.73 -6.31
CA PHE A 121 -11.68 -4.49 -5.87
C PHE A 121 -12.31 -3.31 -6.58
N HIS A 122 -12.14 -2.13 -6.00
CA HIS A 122 -12.62 -0.89 -6.56
C HIS A 122 -12.08 -0.68 -7.99
N PRO A 123 -12.87 -0.18 -8.95
CA PRO A 123 -12.43 -0.03 -10.35
C PRO A 123 -11.18 0.84 -10.53
N SER A 124 -10.92 1.78 -9.61
CA SER A 124 -9.72 2.61 -9.61
C SER A 124 -8.44 1.82 -9.29
N MET A 125 -8.53 0.57 -8.83
CA MET A 125 -7.36 -0.30 -8.58
C MET A 125 -6.51 -0.51 -9.83
N LYS A 126 -7.10 -0.33 -11.03
CA LYS A 126 -6.37 -0.28 -12.31
C LYS A 126 -5.25 0.77 -12.36
N HIS A 127 -5.30 1.79 -11.51
CA HIS A 127 -4.27 2.82 -11.41
C HIS A 127 -3.05 2.38 -10.60
N ALA A 128 -3.16 1.31 -9.82
CA ALA A 128 -2.00 0.66 -9.25
C ALA A 128 -1.19 -0.04 -10.35
N LYS A 129 0.11 -0.25 -10.08
CA LYS A 129 1.01 -0.94 -11.00
C LYS A 129 1.64 -2.13 -10.31
N ARG A 130 1.63 -3.24 -11.03
CA ARG A 130 2.29 -4.50 -10.68
C ARG A 130 3.45 -4.73 -11.62
N LEU A 131 4.61 -4.98 -11.04
CA LEU A 131 5.79 -5.39 -11.75
C LEU A 131 6.02 -6.86 -11.41
N TYR A 132 6.16 -7.67 -12.45
CA TYR A 132 6.37 -9.09 -12.33
C TYR A 132 7.78 -9.48 -12.80
N PRO A 133 8.48 -10.35 -12.07
CA PRO A 133 9.85 -10.73 -12.44
C PRO A 133 9.96 -11.34 -13.84
N HIS A 134 9.05 -12.26 -14.14
CA HIS A 134 9.02 -12.97 -15.42
C HIS A 134 8.64 -12.10 -16.62
N VAL A 135 8.10 -10.89 -16.41
CA VAL A 135 7.70 -9.98 -17.49
C VAL A 135 8.70 -8.84 -17.66
N HIS A 136 9.38 -8.44 -16.59
CA HIS A 136 10.15 -7.20 -16.56
C HIS A 136 11.63 -7.37 -16.18
N ASN A 137 12.09 -8.59 -15.91
CA ASN A 137 13.47 -8.87 -15.47
C ASN A 137 13.88 -8.03 -14.24
N MET A 138 12.92 -7.77 -13.36
CA MET A 138 13.04 -6.97 -12.13
C MET A 138 12.45 -7.73 -10.95
N ASP A 139 12.65 -7.26 -9.73
CA ASP A 139 11.96 -7.84 -8.58
C ASP A 139 10.46 -7.54 -8.64
N GLY A 140 9.66 -8.46 -8.12
CA GLY A 140 8.21 -8.30 -8.06
C GLY A 140 7.87 -7.14 -7.16
N PHE A 141 7.14 -6.17 -7.69
CA PHE A 141 6.88 -4.91 -7.00
C PHE A 141 5.46 -4.44 -7.23
N PHE A 142 4.89 -3.77 -6.25
CA PHE A 142 3.59 -3.14 -6.33
C PHE A 142 3.70 -1.68 -5.93
N VAL A 143 3.02 -0.79 -6.65
CA VAL A 143 2.95 0.62 -6.32
C VAL A 143 1.59 1.21 -6.64
N VAL A 144 1.08 2.03 -5.74
CA VAL A 144 -0.12 2.82 -5.97
C VAL A 144 0.06 4.23 -5.44
N LYS A 145 -0.47 5.19 -6.21
CA LYS A 145 -0.51 6.59 -5.82
C LYS A 145 -1.92 6.91 -5.32
N ILE A 146 -2.00 7.51 -4.14
CA ILE A 146 -3.22 7.80 -3.41
C ILE A 146 -3.29 9.30 -3.17
N LYS A 147 -4.49 9.88 -3.28
CA LYS A 147 -4.78 11.26 -2.88
C LYS A 147 -5.81 11.22 -1.76
N LYS A 148 -5.46 11.82 -0.62
CA LYS A 148 -6.41 12.10 0.48
C LYS A 148 -7.32 13.25 0.09
N LEU A 149 -8.63 13.06 0.29
CA LEU A 149 -9.67 14.00 -0.10
C LEU A 149 -10.28 14.71 1.11
N GLY A 150 -10.42 14.01 2.23
CA GLY A 150 -11.09 14.52 3.41
C GLY A 150 -10.33 14.26 4.71
N PRO A 151 -10.84 14.79 5.83
CA PRO A 151 -10.36 14.45 7.16
C PRO A 151 -10.69 12.99 7.51
N LEU A 152 -10.11 12.52 8.61
CA LEU A 152 -10.51 11.28 9.27
C LEU A 152 -12.02 11.24 9.51
N ARG A 153 -12.69 10.12 9.22
CA ARG A 153 -14.11 9.96 9.58
C ARG A 153 -14.18 9.81 11.09
N LYS A 154 -15.18 10.45 11.72
CA LYS A 154 -15.32 10.46 13.19
C LYS A 154 -15.46 9.05 13.80
N ASP A 155 -15.97 8.09 13.03
CA ASP A 155 -16.17 6.72 13.47
C ASP A 155 -14.88 5.87 13.46
N ASP A 156 -13.84 6.32 12.74
CA ASP A 156 -12.56 5.60 12.60
C ASP A 156 -11.56 5.87 13.75
N VAL A 157 -11.95 6.69 14.73
CA VAL A 157 -11.09 7.13 15.84
C VAL A 157 -10.91 6.03 16.91
N ARG A 158 -11.64 4.91 16.80
CA ARG A 158 -11.56 3.78 17.74
C ARG A 158 -10.76 2.62 17.11
N ILE A 159 -9.48 2.55 17.47
CA ILE A 159 -8.66 1.33 17.43
C ILE A 159 -8.31 0.97 18.86
#